data_AF-A0A1Q9P2B3-F1
#
_entry.id   AF-A0A1Q9P2B3-F1
#
_cell.length_a   1.000
_cell.length_b   1.000
_cell.length_c   1.000
_cell.angle_alpha   90.00
_cell.angle_beta   90.00
_cell.angle_gamma   90.00
#
_symmetry.space_group_name_H-M   'P 1'
#
loop_
_entity.id
_entity.type
_entity.pdbx_description
1 polymer ?
#
loop_
_entity_poly.entity_id
_entity_poly.type
_entity_poly.pdbx_seq_one_letter_code
_entity_poly.pdbx_strand_id
1 'polypeptide(L)'
;MSEDFADRSTILMQFGKIIGTQEQIAEYVDNRICLKCGATLDDEWVIKRHDTFKRLRNLIDKYAFSKKLPRNDLGIKAQAIISYLLNIQHTFLRVMIRLDMIQHESFNEIFMDSLTTISKKVHQMMTSLKIMATQASENFEEILDTLELIIKLERQIDEDNIIICRQISVATGGDSDFTCYMMRKIVADLEHISDYVKECAEIFAEI
;
A
#
# COMPACT_ATOMS: atom_id res chain seq x y z
N MET A 1 34.89 -2.21 -16.95
CA MET A 1 34.19 -2.93 -15.87
C MET A 1 33.12 -3.77 -16.54
N SER A 2 33.19 -5.10 -16.44
CA SER A 2 32.06 -5.94 -16.85
C SER A 2 30.94 -5.67 -15.86
N GLU A 3 29.90 -4.96 -16.29
CA GLU A 3 28.76 -4.65 -15.44
C GLU A 3 27.99 -5.95 -15.19
N ASP A 4 28.15 -6.50 -13.98
CA ASP A 4 27.45 -7.69 -13.51
C ASP A 4 26.01 -7.31 -13.18
N PHE A 5 25.19 -7.19 -14.23
CA PHE A 5 23.77 -6.87 -14.13
C PHE A 5 22.99 -8.01 -13.48
N ALA A 6 21.98 -7.65 -12.70
CA ALA A 6 21.06 -8.62 -12.10
C ALA A 6 20.18 -9.24 -13.19
N ASP A 7 19.98 -10.55 -13.11
CA ASP A 7 19.02 -11.27 -13.95
C ASP A 7 17.58 -11.05 -13.46
N ARG A 8 16.61 -11.51 -14.28
CA ARG A 8 15.18 -11.40 -13.99
C ARG A 8 14.81 -12.00 -12.63
N SER A 9 15.32 -13.20 -12.33
CA SER A 9 15.03 -13.90 -11.06
C SER A 9 15.52 -13.09 -9.86
N THR A 10 16.74 -12.56 -9.93
CA THR A 10 17.30 -11.71 -8.86
C THR A 10 16.47 -10.45 -8.67
N ILE A 11 16.03 -9.79 -9.74
CA ILE A 11 15.19 -8.59 -9.68
C ILE A 11 13.85 -8.89 -9.01
N LEU A 12 13.13 -9.92 -9.47
CA LEU A 12 11.84 -10.34 -8.90
C LEU A 12 11.96 -10.70 -7.41
N MET A 13 13.02 -11.42 -7.03
CA MET A 13 13.31 -11.73 -5.63
C MET A 13 13.49 -10.46 -4.79
N GLN A 14 14.18 -9.42 -5.29
CA GLN A 14 14.33 -8.16 -4.56
C GLN A 14 12.99 -7.42 -4.43
N PHE A 15 12.17 -7.42 -5.48
CA PHE A 15 10.81 -6.87 -5.39
C PHE A 15 9.97 -7.58 -4.34
N GLY A 16 9.96 -8.92 -4.30
CA GLY A 16 9.26 -9.68 -3.28
C GLY A 16 9.67 -9.29 -1.85
N LYS A 17 10.96 -9.02 -1.61
CA LYS A 17 11.47 -8.55 -0.30
C LYS A 17 11.01 -7.14 0.08
N ILE A 18 10.83 -6.26 -0.91
CA ILE A 18 10.35 -4.89 -0.71
C ILE A 18 8.84 -4.92 -0.47
N ILE A 19 8.09 -5.56 -1.37
CA ILE A 19 6.64 -5.71 -1.29
C ILE A 19 6.25 -6.41 0.02
N GLY A 20 6.95 -7.48 0.42
CA GLY A 20 6.69 -8.16 1.69
C GLY A 20 6.90 -7.26 2.92
N THR A 21 7.78 -6.26 2.84
CA THR A 21 7.91 -5.27 3.91
C THR A 21 6.74 -4.27 3.89
N GLN A 22 6.31 -3.85 2.70
CA GLN A 22 5.17 -2.92 2.54
C GLN A 22 3.83 -3.58 2.90
N GLU A 23 3.65 -4.86 2.63
CA GLU A 23 2.47 -5.64 3.02
C GLU A 23 2.31 -5.69 4.55
N GLN A 24 3.41 -5.89 5.28
CA GLN A 24 3.38 -5.80 6.76
C GLN A 24 3.01 -4.39 7.27
N ILE A 25 3.35 -3.34 6.51
CA ILE A 25 2.96 -1.97 6.84
C ILE A 25 1.46 -1.79 6.57
N ALA A 26 0.95 -2.35 5.47
CA ALA A 26 -0.47 -2.34 5.13
C ALA A 26 -1.31 -3.06 6.19
N GLU A 27 -0.88 -4.26 6.62
CA GLU A 27 -1.50 -5.02 7.71
C GLU A 27 -1.54 -4.18 9.01
N TYR A 28 -0.45 -3.49 9.32
CA TYR A 28 -0.38 -2.64 10.51
C TYR A 28 -1.33 -1.44 10.44
N VAL A 29 -1.41 -0.77 9.28
CA VAL A 29 -2.34 0.34 9.03
C VAL A 29 -3.79 -0.14 9.13
N ASP A 30 -4.12 -1.29 8.54
CA ASP A 30 -5.46 -1.88 8.60
C ASP A 30 -5.88 -2.19 10.04
N ASN A 31 -5.01 -2.86 10.79
CA ASN A 31 -5.26 -3.17 12.20
C ASN A 31 -5.46 -1.93 13.06
N ARG A 32 -4.78 -0.81 12.75
CA ARG A 32 -4.97 0.44 13.49
C ARG A 32 -6.30 1.11 13.19
N ILE A 33 -6.68 1.14 11.92
CA ILE A 33 -7.94 1.75 11.48
C ILE A 33 -9.14 0.98 12.06
N CYS A 34 -9.01 -0.34 12.25
CA CYS A 34 -10.03 -1.15 12.89
C CYS A 34 -10.12 -0.94 14.41
N LEU A 35 -10.97 -0.01 14.86
CA LEU A 35 -11.23 0.23 16.30
C LEU A 35 -11.85 -0.96 17.05
N LYS A 36 -12.53 -1.87 16.35
CA LYS A 36 -13.18 -3.06 16.93
C LYS A 36 -12.26 -4.30 16.98
N CYS A 37 -11.02 -4.20 16.48
CA CYS A 37 -10.11 -5.35 16.34
C CYS A 37 -9.18 -5.59 17.55
N GLY A 38 -9.20 -4.74 18.60
CA GLY A 38 -8.49 -5.04 19.85
C GLY A 38 -8.41 -3.87 20.84
N ALA A 39 -8.81 -4.10 22.09
CA ALA A 39 -8.87 -3.07 23.15
C ALA A 39 -7.50 -2.66 23.75
N THR A 40 -6.38 -3.20 23.26
CA THR A 40 -5.00 -2.98 23.75
C THR A 40 -4.15 -2.10 22.82
N LEU A 41 -4.78 -1.26 21.99
CA LEU A 41 -4.13 -0.63 20.84
C LEU A 41 -3.17 0.53 21.16
N ASP A 42 -3.32 1.30 22.25
CA ASP A 42 -2.56 2.55 22.40
C ASP A 42 -1.10 2.37 22.86
N ASP A 43 -0.82 1.47 23.82
CA ASP A 43 0.57 1.19 24.23
C ASP A 43 1.34 0.39 23.16
N GLU A 44 0.65 -0.50 22.44
CA GLU A 44 1.22 -1.20 21.30
C GLU A 44 1.45 -0.30 20.09
N TRP A 45 0.64 0.76 19.91
CA TRP A 45 0.76 1.67 18.78
C TRP A 45 2.11 2.37 18.79
N VAL A 46 2.55 2.94 19.92
CA VAL A 46 3.83 3.67 20.00
C VAL A 46 5.02 2.76 19.68
N ILE A 47 5.01 1.53 20.23
CA ILE A 47 6.08 0.54 20.04
C ILE A 47 6.09 0.03 18.59
N LYS A 48 4.94 -0.43 18.08
CA LYS A 48 4.81 -0.93 16.70
C LYS A 48 5.04 0.17 15.67
N ARG A 49 4.68 1.42 15.97
CA ARG A 49 4.94 2.59 15.11
C ARG A 49 6.44 2.77 14.97
N HIS A 50 7.17 2.80 16.09
CA HIS A 50 8.63 2.93 16.05
C HIS A 50 9.28 1.80 15.21
N ASP A 51 8.79 0.57 15.32
CA ASP A 51 9.26 -0.54 14.51
C ASP A 51 8.85 -0.44 13.03
N THR A 52 7.65 0.05 12.72
CA THR A 52 7.21 0.34 11.36
C THR A 52 8.05 1.44 10.70
N PHE A 53 8.41 2.50 11.44
CA PHE A 53 9.34 3.53 10.97
C PHE A 53 10.74 2.97 10.72
N LYS A 54 11.22 2.05 11.57
CA LYS A 54 12.48 1.32 11.29
C LYS A 54 12.38 0.49 10.02
N ARG A 55 11.27 -0.25 9.82
CA ARG A 55 11.03 -1.04 8.60
C ARG A 55 11.03 -0.16 7.35
N LEU A 56 10.36 0.99 7.40
CA LEU A 56 10.37 1.99 6.33
C LEU A 56 11.77 2.53 6.03
N ARG A 57 12.56 2.85 7.05
CA ARG A 57 13.95 3.28 6.86
C ARG A 57 14.80 2.21 6.19
N ASN A 58 14.62 0.95 6.60
CA ASN A 58 15.35 -0.19 6.06
C ASN A 58 14.95 -0.55 4.62
N LEU A 59 13.84 -0.01 4.08
CA LEU A 59 13.49 -0.17 2.67
C LEU A 59 14.48 0.53 1.74
N ILE A 60 15.07 1.66 2.15
CA ILE A 60 16.04 2.41 1.33
C ILE A 60 17.22 1.50 0.94
N ASP A 61 17.77 0.76 1.89
CA ASP A 61 18.88 -0.16 1.64
C ASP A 61 18.48 -1.31 0.73
N LYS A 62 17.22 -1.75 0.78
CA LYS A 62 16.71 -2.79 -0.12
C LYS A 62 16.66 -2.33 -1.57
N TYR A 63 16.49 -1.03 -1.86
CA TYR A 63 16.56 -0.50 -3.22
C TYR A 63 17.99 -0.37 -3.78
N ALA A 64 19.03 -0.64 -2.98
CA ALA A 64 20.42 -0.53 -3.44
C ALA A 64 20.77 -1.52 -4.57
N PHE A 65 19.96 -2.56 -4.81
CA PHE A 65 20.11 -3.45 -5.96
C PHE A 65 19.86 -2.73 -7.31
N SER A 66 19.17 -1.58 -7.31
CA SER A 66 18.86 -0.79 -8.51
C SER A 66 20.10 -0.44 -9.35
N LYS A 67 21.26 -0.30 -8.71
CA LYS A 67 22.56 -0.08 -9.39
C LYS A 67 22.97 -1.22 -10.33
N LYS A 68 22.35 -2.39 -10.19
CA LYS A 68 22.59 -3.58 -11.00
C LYS A 68 21.50 -3.82 -12.03
N LEU A 69 20.53 -2.92 -12.22
CA LEU A 69 19.50 -3.12 -13.24
C LEU A 69 20.12 -3.14 -14.64
N PRO A 70 19.70 -4.07 -15.51
CA PRO A 70 20.18 -4.14 -16.88
C PRO A 70 19.74 -2.92 -17.70
N ARG A 71 20.51 -2.54 -18.71
CA ARG A 71 20.19 -1.40 -19.60
C ARG A 71 19.34 -1.83 -20.80
N ASN A 72 18.21 -2.48 -20.54
CA ASN A 72 17.29 -3.02 -21.54
C ASN A 72 15.82 -2.87 -21.08
N ASP A 73 14.87 -3.46 -21.82
CA ASP A 73 13.43 -3.40 -21.51
C ASP A 73 13.11 -3.87 -20.08
N LEU A 74 13.72 -4.97 -19.63
CA LEU A 74 13.57 -5.48 -18.27
C LEU A 74 14.01 -4.43 -17.23
N GLY A 75 15.10 -3.71 -17.49
CA GLY A 75 15.56 -2.63 -16.61
C GLY A 75 14.60 -1.44 -16.55
N ILE A 76 13.97 -1.09 -17.68
CA ILE A 76 12.96 -0.02 -17.76
C ILE A 76 11.74 -0.40 -16.93
N LYS A 77 11.20 -1.60 -17.14
CA LYS A 77 10.06 -2.14 -16.37
C LYS A 77 10.39 -2.23 -14.88
N ALA A 78 11.57 -2.73 -14.54
CA ALA A 78 12.03 -2.79 -13.16
C ALA A 78 12.13 -1.41 -12.51
N GLN A 79 12.64 -0.40 -13.23
CA GLN A 79 12.70 0.97 -12.72
C GLN A 79 11.31 1.56 -12.49
N ALA A 80 10.34 1.27 -13.36
CA ALA A 80 8.95 1.68 -13.18
C ALA A 80 8.33 1.07 -11.92
N ILE A 81 8.51 -0.24 -11.68
CA ILE A 81 8.08 -0.90 -10.43
C ILE A 81 8.74 -0.23 -9.21
N ILE A 82 10.04 0.06 -9.24
CA ILE A 82 10.72 0.76 -8.13
C ILE A 82 10.05 2.11 -7.85
N SER A 83 9.73 2.87 -8.88
CA SER A 83 9.07 4.18 -8.75
C SER A 83 7.73 4.06 -8.02
N TYR A 84 6.87 3.12 -8.43
CA TYR A 84 5.59 2.89 -7.79
C TYR A 84 5.72 2.35 -6.36
N LEU A 85 6.66 1.43 -6.09
CA LEU A 85 6.93 0.96 -4.73
C LEU A 85 7.42 2.08 -3.79
N LEU A 86 8.20 3.04 -4.29
CA LEU A 86 8.59 4.23 -3.52
C LEU A 86 7.39 5.14 -3.24
N ASN A 87 6.49 5.31 -4.20
CA ASN A 87 5.25 6.07 -4.01
C ASN A 87 4.32 5.41 -2.98
N ILE A 88 4.17 4.08 -3.01
CA ILE A 88 3.43 3.31 -2.00
C ILE A 88 4.04 3.54 -0.62
N GLN A 89 5.36 3.39 -0.49
CA GLN A 89 6.09 3.61 0.75
C GLN A 89 5.85 5.01 1.33
N HIS A 90 6.00 6.04 0.51
CA HIS A 90 5.79 7.42 0.92
C HIS A 90 4.33 7.67 1.32
N THR A 91 3.38 7.08 0.59
CA THR A 91 1.96 7.29 0.86
C THR A 91 1.52 6.62 2.15
N PHE A 92 1.99 5.40 2.44
CA PHE A 92 1.79 4.78 3.76
C PHE A 92 2.31 5.64 4.91
N LEU A 93 3.49 6.26 4.74
CA LEU A 93 4.04 7.18 5.75
C LEU A 93 3.09 8.35 6.03
N ARG A 94 2.50 8.95 4.97
CA ARG A 94 1.51 10.02 5.13
C ARG A 94 0.26 9.52 5.86
N VAL A 95 -0.24 8.33 5.51
CA VAL A 95 -1.40 7.72 6.19
C VAL A 95 -1.14 7.58 7.69
N MET A 96 0.00 7.00 8.08
CA MET A 96 0.36 6.83 9.49
C MET A 96 0.42 8.17 10.24
N ILE A 97 1.11 9.17 9.69
CA ILE A 97 1.19 10.51 10.30
C ILE A 97 -0.21 11.10 10.53
N ARG A 98 -1.11 10.94 9.55
CA ARG A 98 -2.48 11.45 9.69
C ARG A 98 -3.30 10.65 10.71
N LEU A 99 -3.09 9.34 10.83
CA LEU A 99 -3.69 8.53 11.89
C LEU A 99 -3.23 8.99 13.28
N ASP A 100 -1.95 9.35 13.44
CA ASP A 100 -1.44 9.89 14.70
C ASP A 100 -2.10 11.23 15.07
N MET A 101 -2.39 12.06 14.07
CA MET A 101 -2.99 13.38 14.28
C MET A 101 -4.46 13.32 14.70
N ILE A 102 -5.14 12.18 14.55
CA ILE A 102 -6.57 12.01 14.88
C ILE A 102 -6.80 11.06 16.07
N GLN A 103 -5.73 10.54 16.70
CA GLN A 103 -5.77 9.47 17.72
C GLN A 103 -6.61 9.78 18.98
N HIS A 104 -6.96 11.04 19.24
CA HIS A 104 -7.72 11.45 20.44
C HIS A 104 -9.11 12.02 20.15
N GLU A 105 -9.54 11.96 18.89
CA GLU A 105 -10.86 12.44 18.47
C GLU A 105 -11.92 11.33 18.61
N SER A 106 -13.11 11.67 19.10
CA SER A 106 -14.23 10.73 19.13
C SER A 106 -14.86 10.61 17.75
N PHE A 107 -14.77 9.44 17.13
CA PHE A 107 -15.27 9.22 15.77
C PHE A 107 -16.73 8.75 15.74
N ASN A 108 -17.45 9.16 14.70
CA ASN A 108 -18.70 8.52 14.32
C ASN A 108 -18.41 7.12 13.77
N GLU A 109 -19.09 6.09 14.26
CA GLU A 109 -18.85 4.68 13.88
C GLU A 109 -18.94 4.45 12.36
N ILE A 110 -19.83 5.17 11.67
CA ILE A 110 -20.05 5.05 10.21
C ILE A 110 -18.74 5.30 9.44
N PHE A 111 -17.97 6.28 9.89
CA PHE A 111 -16.72 6.69 9.25
C PHE A 111 -15.59 5.69 9.45
N MET A 112 -15.58 5.00 10.59
CA MET A 112 -14.57 4.02 10.94
C MET A 112 -14.81 2.70 10.21
N ASP A 113 -16.07 2.31 10.04
CA ASP A 113 -16.44 1.14 9.24
C ASP A 113 -16.04 1.33 7.77
N SER A 114 -16.26 2.53 7.23
CA SER A 114 -15.83 2.95 5.90
C SER A 114 -14.31 2.91 5.71
N LEU A 115 -13.55 3.52 6.62
CA LEU A 115 -12.09 3.49 6.57
C LEU A 115 -11.55 2.06 6.65
N THR A 116 -12.13 1.25 7.54
CA THR A 116 -11.75 -0.17 7.71
C THR A 116 -12.00 -0.97 6.43
N THR A 117 -13.05 -0.64 5.68
CA THR A 117 -13.37 -1.34 4.43
C THR A 117 -12.29 -1.09 3.37
N ILE A 118 -11.88 0.17 3.17
CA ILE A 118 -10.82 0.50 2.22
C ILE A 118 -9.47 -0.06 2.68
N SER A 119 -9.10 0.10 3.96
CA SER A 119 -7.81 -0.39 4.46
C SER A 119 -7.64 -1.90 4.29
N LYS A 120 -8.70 -2.67 4.53
CA LYS A 120 -8.72 -4.12 4.29
C LYS A 120 -8.49 -4.46 2.82
N LYS A 121 -9.16 -3.76 1.89
CA LYS A 121 -8.98 -3.98 0.45
C LYS A 121 -7.57 -3.62 0.01
N VAL A 122 -6.99 -2.53 0.51
CA VAL A 122 -5.59 -2.16 0.25
C VAL A 122 -4.61 -3.22 0.79
N HIS A 123 -4.82 -3.73 2.01
CA HIS A 123 -4.01 -4.83 2.54
C HIS A 123 -4.13 -6.10 1.69
N GLN A 124 -5.35 -6.43 1.26
CA GLN A 124 -5.58 -7.54 0.33
C GLN A 124 -4.85 -7.34 -1.01
N MET A 125 -4.88 -6.14 -1.59
CA MET A 125 -4.14 -5.82 -2.82
C MET A 125 -2.62 -5.96 -2.65
N MET A 126 -2.06 -5.48 -1.53
CA MET A 126 -0.64 -5.66 -1.23
C MET A 126 -0.25 -7.14 -1.08
N THR A 127 -1.13 -7.93 -0.47
CA THR A 127 -0.96 -9.39 -0.35
C THR A 127 -0.99 -10.05 -1.72
N SER A 128 -1.93 -9.68 -2.59
CA SER A 128 -2.01 -10.18 -3.98
C SER A 128 -0.77 -9.79 -4.78
N LEU A 129 -0.28 -8.54 -4.66
CA LEU A 129 0.94 -8.11 -5.34
C LEU A 129 2.18 -8.91 -4.91
N LYS A 130 2.27 -9.26 -3.63
CA LYS A 130 3.34 -10.13 -3.09
C LYS A 130 3.27 -11.53 -3.69
N ILE A 131 2.07 -12.10 -3.83
CA ILE A 131 1.84 -13.39 -4.49
C ILE A 131 2.27 -13.28 -5.96
N MET A 132 1.86 -12.22 -6.66
CA MET A 132 2.18 -11.97 -8.06
C MET A 132 3.69 -11.87 -8.31
N ALA A 133 4.45 -11.24 -7.42
CA ALA A 133 5.91 -11.19 -7.51
C ALA A 133 6.57 -12.59 -7.42
N THR A 134 5.94 -13.53 -6.72
CA THR A 134 6.38 -14.93 -6.63
C THR A 134 5.96 -15.72 -7.88
N GLN A 135 4.71 -15.55 -8.31
CA GLN A 135 4.18 -16.16 -9.55
C GLN A 135 4.98 -15.73 -10.79
N ALA A 136 5.38 -14.46 -10.88
CA ALA A 136 6.24 -13.96 -11.96
C ALA A 136 7.55 -14.77 -12.07
N SER A 137 8.07 -15.31 -10.97
CA SER A 137 9.27 -16.15 -11.00
C SER A 137 9.02 -17.64 -11.27
N GLU A 138 7.82 -18.16 -11.00
CA GLU A 138 7.56 -19.61 -10.89
C GLU A 138 6.42 -20.12 -11.81
N ASN A 139 5.33 -19.36 -11.97
CA ASN A 139 4.15 -19.77 -12.74
C ASN A 139 3.42 -18.56 -13.36
N PHE A 140 3.64 -18.34 -14.66
CA PHE A 140 3.08 -17.19 -15.39
C PHE A 140 1.58 -17.30 -15.65
N GLU A 141 1.00 -18.51 -15.71
CA GLU A 141 -0.43 -18.67 -16.02
C GLU A 141 -1.34 -18.11 -14.91
N GLU A 142 -0.93 -18.25 -13.65
CA GLU A 142 -1.69 -17.74 -12.49
C GLU A 142 -1.54 -16.22 -12.28
N ILE A 143 -0.62 -15.58 -13.00
CA ILE A 143 -0.36 -14.14 -12.84
C ILE A 143 -1.55 -13.30 -13.31
N LEU A 144 -2.26 -13.78 -14.33
CA LEU A 144 -3.40 -13.08 -14.93
C LEU A 144 -4.63 -13.09 -14.01
N ASP A 145 -4.89 -14.21 -13.33
CA ASP A 145 -5.95 -14.31 -12.34
C ASP A 145 -5.71 -13.35 -11.16
N THR A 146 -4.44 -13.26 -10.72
CA THR A 146 -4.04 -12.34 -9.65
C THR A 146 -4.13 -10.88 -10.10
N LEU A 147 -3.77 -10.58 -11.36
CA LEU A 147 -3.94 -9.25 -11.95
C LEU A 147 -5.43 -8.84 -11.99
N GLU A 148 -6.31 -9.74 -12.45
CA GLU A 148 -7.76 -9.46 -12.51
C GLU A 148 -8.32 -9.18 -11.11
N LEU A 149 -7.89 -9.92 -10.09
CA LEU A 149 -8.25 -9.65 -8.71
C LEU A 149 -7.78 -8.26 -8.25
N ILE A 150 -6.54 -7.87 -8.56
CA ILE A 150 -6.00 -6.54 -8.20
C ILE A 150 -6.81 -5.43 -8.89
N ILE A 151 -7.08 -5.55 -10.19
CA ILE A 151 -7.90 -4.58 -10.94
C ILE A 151 -9.31 -4.49 -10.36
N LYS A 152 -9.91 -5.62 -9.99
CA LYS A 152 -11.23 -5.63 -9.35
C LYS A 152 -11.22 -4.91 -8.00
N LEU A 153 -10.18 -5.13 -7.19
CA LEU A 153 -10.06 -4.49 -5.88
C LEU A 153 -9.83 -2.97 -6.01
N GLU A 154 -9.02 -2.52 -6.97
CA GLU A 154 -8.82 -1.08 -7.25
C GLU A 154 -10.14 -0.39 -7.58
N ARG A 155 -10.92 -0.93 -8.52
CA ARG A 155 -12.24 -0.38 -8.86
C ARG A 155 -13.18 -0.31 -7.66
N GLN A 156 -13.15 -1.32 -6.80
CA GLN A 156 -13.95 -1.34 -5.58
C GLN A 156 -13.48 -0.30 -4.55
N ILE A 157 -12.19 0.06 -4.53
CA ILE A 157 -11.65 1.10 -3.67
C ILE A 157 -12.04 2.48 -4.21
N ASP A 158 -11.99 2.69 -5.54
CA ASP A 158 -12.45 3.93 -6.18
C ASP A 158 -13.92 4.22 -5.88
N GLU A 159 -14.77 3.21 -6.04
CA GLU A 159 -16.21 3.31 -5.74
C GLU A 159 -16.44 3.63 -4.26
N ASP A 160 -15.74 2.93 -3.35
CA ASP A 160 -15.83 3.20 -1.92
C ASP A 160 -15.33 4.62 -1.58
N ASN A 161 -14.24 5.08 -2.19
CA ASN A 161 -13.69 6.43 -1.96
C ASN A 161 -14.73 7.51 -2.28
N ILE A 162 -15.42 7.38 -3.42
CA ILE A 162 -16.51 8.29 -3.82
C ILE A 162 -17.65 8.26 -2.79
N ILE A 163 -18.09 7.06 -2.39
CA ILE A 163 -19.19 6.88 -1.44
C ILE A 163 -18.84 7.50 -0.08
N ILE A 164 -17.62 7.25 0.42
CA ILE A 164 -17.16 7.72 1.73
C ILE A 164 -16.99 9.23 1.72
N CYS A 165 -16.37 9.80 0.68
CA CYS A 165 -16.25 11.26 0.54
C CYS A 165 -17.63 11.94 0.52
N ARG A 166 -18.63 11.33 -0.12
CA ARG A 166 -20.01 11.82 -0.11
C ARG A 166 -20.64 11.70 1.28
N GLN A 167 -20.49 10.56 1.96
CA GLN A 167 -21.01 10.35 3.31
C GLN A 167 -20.44 11.37 4.30
N ILE A 168 -19.13 11.64 4.26
CA ILE A 168 -18.47 12.67 5.08
C ILE A 168 -19.09 14.04 4.78
N SER A 169 -19.30 14.37 3.51
CA SER A 169 -19.90 15.67 3.12
C SER A 169 -21.34 15.84 3.60
N VAL A 170 -22.15 14.78 3.54
CA VAL A 170 -23.56 14.80 4.01
C VAL A 170 -23.62 14.90 5.54
N ALA A 171 -22.85 14.07 6.24
CA ALA A 171 -22.84 14.02 7.69
C ALA A 171 -22.34 15.32 8.35
N THR A 172 -21.53 16.09 7.63
CA THR A 172 -21.02 17.40 8.08
C THR A 172 -21.87 18.59 7.64
N GLY A 173 -22.91 18.38 6.82
CA GLY A 173 -23.63 19.50 6.20
C GLY A 173 -22.75 20.37 5.28
N GLY A 174 -21.59 19.87 4.85
CA GLY A 174 -20.61 20.61 4.07
C GLY A 174 -19.51 21.31 4.87
N ASP A 175 -19.63 21.40 6.21
CA ASP A 175 -18.61 22.02 7.05
C ASP A 175 -17.41 21.07 7.26
N SER A 176 -16.19 21.54 6.98
CA SER A 176 -14.99 20.72 7.16
C SER A 176 -14.32 21.05 8.48
N ASP A 177 -14.65 20.29 9.53
CA ASP A 177 -13.78 20.24 10.70
C ASP A 177 -12.44 19.53 10.36
N PHE A 178 -11.47 19.65 11.27
CA PHE A 178 -10.16 19.06 11.11
C PHE A 178 -10.22 17.54 10.90
N THR A 179 -11.05 16.85 11.67
CA THR A 179 -11.20 15.39 11.63
C THR A 179 -11.70 14.93 10.26
N CYS A 180 -12.73 15.57 9.72
CA CYS A 180 -13.29 15.27 8.40
C CYS A 180 -12.28 15.54 7.28
N TYR A 181 -11.49 16.60 7.38
CA TYR A 181 -10.39 16.87 6.45
C TYR A 181 -9.35 15.73 6.47
N MET A 182 -8.90 15.34 7.66
CA MET A 182 -7.88 14.30 7.83
C MET A 182 -8.37 12.96 7.31
N MET A 183 -9.62 12.62 7.57
CA MET A 183 -10.27 11.42 7.05
C MET A 183 -10.29 11.35 5.53
N ARG A 184 -10.76 12.42 4.86
CA ARG A 184 -10.74 12.47 3.38
C ARG A 184 -9.33 12.29 2.83
N LYS A 185 -8.33 12.82 3.53
CA LYS A 185 -6.92 12.65 3.13
C LYS A 185 -6.37 11.25 3.37
N ILE A 186 -6.81 10.55 4.42
CA ILE A 186 -6.46 9.14 4.62
C ILE A 186 -7.09 8.28 3.54
N VAL A 187 -8.39 8.46 3.27
CA VAL A 187 -9.10 7.72 2.22
C VAL A 187 -8.45 7.92 0.85
N ALA A 188 -8.21 9.16 0.46
CA ALA A 188 -7.55 9.47 -0.82
C ALA A 188 -6.13 8.91 -0.91
N ASP A 189 -5.39 8.84 0.21
CA ASP A 189 -4.06 8.25 0.20
C ASP A 189 -4.10 6.72 0.10
N LEU A 190 -5.12 6.07 0.67
CA LEU A 190 -5.32 4.63 0.52
C LEU A 190 -5.72 4.25 -0.90
N GLU A 191 -6.53 5.09 -1.57
CA GLU A 191 -6.88 4.92 -2.98
C GLU A 191 -5.68 5.15 -3.91
N HIS A 192 -4.87 6.20 -3.69
CA HIS A 192 -3.62 6.35 -4.45
C HIS A 192 -2.68 5.14 -4.28
N ILE A 193 -2.67 4.49 -3.10
CA ILE A 193 -1.89 3.25 -2.92
C ILE A 193 -2.45 2.14 -3.82
N SER A 194 -3.77 1.97 -3.93
CA SER A 194 -4.34 0.97 -4.83
C SER A 194 -3.98 1.21 -6.30
N ASP A 195 -3.96 2.47 -6.75
CA ASP A 195 -3.52 2.82 -8.10
C ASP A 195 -2.08 2.34 -8.34
N TYR A 196 -1.15 2.70 -7.45
CA TYR A 196 0.25 2.29 -7.59
C TYR A 196 0.44 0.78 -7.53
N VAL A 197 -0.38 0.06 -6.76
CA VAL A 197 -0.35 -1.41 -6.69
C VAL A 197 -0.82 -2.02 -8.00
N LYS A 198 -1.90 -1.52 -8.59
CA LYS A 198 -2.39 -1.94 -9.91
C LYS A 198 -1.33 -1.69 -10.98
N GLU A 199 -0.72 -0.51 -11.01
CA GLU A 199 0.34 -0.18 -11.97
C GLU A 199 1.55 -1.14 -11.83
N CYS A 200 1.94 -1.48 -10.60
CA CYS A 200 2.96 -2.51 -10.38
C CYS A 200 2.53 -3.87 -10.94
N ALA A 201 1.28 -4.27 -10.69
CA ALA A 201 0.74 -5.55 -11.12
C ALA A 201 0.70 -5.66 -12.66
N GLU A 202 0.23 -4.63 -13.35
CA GLU A 202 0.24 -4.57 -14.81
C GLU A 202 1.66 -4.75 -15.37
N ILE A 203 2.67 -4.10 -14.77
CA ILE A 203 4.05 -4.29 -15.19
C ILE A 203 4.57 -5.70 -14.86
N PHE A 204 4.21 -6.29 -13.72
CA PHE A 204 4.59 -7.68 -13.39
C PHE A 204 4.04 -8.69 -14.40
N ALA A 205 2.84 -8.47 -14.93
CA ALA A 205 2.26 -9.31 -15.97
C ALA A 205 3.01 -9.22 -17.31
N GLU A 206 3.85 -8.20 -17.50
CA GLU A 206 4.67 -8.00 -18.71
C GLU A 206 6.16 -8.39 -18.55
N ILE A 207 6.61 -8.72 -17.34
CA ILE A 207 8.00 -9.12 -17.03
C ILE A 207 8.17 -10.62 -17.13
#